data_AF-A0A914TZY1-F1
#
_entry.id   AF-A0A914TZY1-F1
#
_cell.length_a   1.000
_cell.length_b   1.000
_cell.length_c   1.000
_cell.angle_alpha   90.00
_cell.angle_beta   90.00
_cell.angle_gamma   90.00
#
_symmetry.space_group_name_H-M   'P 1'
#
loop_
_entity.id
_entity.type
_entity.pdbx_description
1 polymer ?
#
loop_
_entity_poly.entity_id
_entity_poly.type
_entity_poly.pdbx_seq_one_letter_code
_entity_poly.pdbx_strand_id
1 'polypeptide(L)'
;MKWVKEYNLFFAIDGVERNVVVLHGNQLENALCASSSPRVQPTPYSKLAAAHLIEIIAKISDEEILIVNHNCGVFTTPQGKRTRPGIVEWERVPISVTYCEPFLFIVYTDMISIARVIPYNEV
;
A
#
# COMPACT_ATOMS: atom_id res chain seq x y z
N MET A 1 -7.74 6.42 -21.01
CA MET A 1 -7.12 5.95 -19.74
C MET A 1 -5.93 5.08 -20.13
N LYS A 2 -4.70 5.47 -19.77
CA LYS A 2 -3.46 4.79 -20.18
C LYS A 2 -3.06 3.83 -19.06
N TRP A 3 -3.10 2.53 -19.32
CA TRP A 3 -2.72 1.50 -18.36
C TRP A 3 -1.19 1.45 -18.20
N VAL A 4 -0.71 1.46 -16.97
CA VAL A 4 0.70 1.28 -16.63
C VAL A 4 0.88 -0.16 -16.15
N LYS A 5 1.53 -1.00 -16.96
CA LYS A 5 1.65 -2.45 -16.73
C LYS A 5 2.50 -2.85 -15.52
N GLU A 6 3.09 -1.88 -14.83
CA GLU A 6 4.00 -2.10 -13.71
C GLU A 6 3.26 -2.43 -12.40
N TYR A 7 1.94 -2.16 -12.32
CA TYR A 7 1.15 -2.39 -11.12
C TYR A 7 0.33 -3.69 -11.22
N ASN A 8 0.66 -4.66 -10.36
CA ASN A 8 0.03 -5.99 -10.36
C ASN A 8 -1.16 -6.12 -9.40
N LEU A 9 -1.43 -5.10 -8.57
CA LEU A 9 -2.45 -5.11 -7.54
C LEU A 9 -3.16 -3.76 -7.49
N PHE A 10 -4.49 -3.79 -7.44
CA PHE A 10 -5.35 -2.64 -7.24
C PHE A 10 -6.13 -2.82 -5.95
N PHE A 11 -6.16 -1.78 -5.13
CA PHE A 11 -6.99 -1.72 -3.94
C PHE A 11 -8.24 -0.92 -4.25
N ALA A 12 -9.41 -1.48 -3.97
CA ALA A 12 -10.68 -0.78 -4.05
C ALA A 12 -11.38 -0.82 -2.70
N ILE A 13 -12.15 0.22 -2.39
CA ILE A 13 -12.93 0.33 -1.17
C ILE A 13 -14.40 0.25 -1.57
N ASP A 14 -15.10 -0.80 -1.11
CA ASP A 14 -16.56 -0.88 -1.24
C ASP A 14 -17.19 0.18 -0.33
N GLY A 15 -17.88 1.18 -0.89
CA GLY A 15 -18.42 2.30 -0.12
C GLY A 15 -19.51 1.93 0.90
N VAL A 16 -20.18 0.78 0.75
CA VAL A 16 -21.33 0.41 1.60
C VAL A 16 -20.87 -0.35 2.84
N GLU A 17 -20.17 -1.47 2.64
CA GLU A 17 -19.65 -2.26 3.75
C GLU A 17 -18.29 -1.77 4.23
N ARG A 18 -17.70 -0.80 3.50
CA ARG A 18 -16.32 -0.39 3.68
C ARG A 18 -15.46 -1.65 3.68
N ASN A 19 -15.44 -2.42 2.61
CA ASN A 19 -14.49 -3.54 2.50
C ASN A 19 -13.28 -3.09 1.69
N VAL A 20 -12.06 -3.35 2.20
CA VAL A 20 -10.89 -3.32 1.32
C VAL A 20 -10.93 -4.58 0.49
N VAL A 21 -10.94 -4.40 -0.82
CA VAL A 21 -10.88 -5.49 -1.76
C VAL A 21 -9.67 -5.34 -2.65
N VAL A 22 -9.01 -6.46 -2.92
CA VAL A 22 -7.85 -6.53 -3.79
C VAL A 22 -8.28 -7.09 -5.14
N LEU A 23 -7.79 -6.45 -6.19
CA LEU A 23 -7.97 -6.86 -7.58
C LEU A 23 -6.60 -7.11 -8.18
N HIS A 24 -6.36 -8.31 -8.70
CA HIS A 24 -5.12 -8.60 -9.40
C HIS A 24 -5.15 -7.99 -10.81
N GLY A 25 -4.07 -7.33 -11.20
CA GLY A 25 -3.97 -6.60 -12.46
C GLY A 25 -4.21 -7.47 -13.69
N ASN A 26 -3.74 -8.74 -13.66
CA ASN A 26 -3.98 -9.73 -14.71
C ASN A 26 -5.47 -10.09 -14.87
N GLN A 27 -6.23 -10.21 -13.77
CA GLN A 27 -7.68 -10.47 -13.82
C GLN A 27 -8.45 -9.28 -14.38
N LEU A 28 -8.01 -8.06 -14.04
CA LEU A 28 -8.58 -6.82 -14.54
C LEU A 28 -8.27 -6.61 -16.04
N GLU A 29 -7.03 -6.86 -16.47
CA GLU A 29 -6.63 -6.82 -17.88
C GLU A 29 -7.45 -7.81 -18.72
N ASN A 30 -7.55 -9.06 -18.26
CA ASN A 30 -8.36 -10.08 -18.94
C ASN A 30 -9.83 -9.69 -19.05
N ALA A 31 -10.42 -9.15 -17.98
CA ALA A 31 -11.82 -8.72 -18.00
C ALA A 31 -12.04 -7.56 -18.99
N LEU A 32 -11.16 -6.55 -18.96
CA LEU A 32 -11.22 -5.37 -19.84
C LEU A 32 -11.08 -5.72 -21.32
N CYS A 33 -10.27 -6.72 -21.66
CA CYS A 33 -10.05 -7.14 -23.04
C CYS A 33 -11.14 -8.11 -23.56
N ALA A 34 -11.80 -8.87 -22.68
CA ALA A 34 -12.69 -9.97 -23.09
C ALA A 34 -14.16 -9.58 -23.26
N SER A 35 -14.60 -8.40 -22.79
CA SER A 35 -16.03 -8.06 -22.72
C SER A 35 -16.30 -6.57 -22.89
N SER A 36 -17.42 -6.24 -23.53
CA SER A 36 -17.99 -4.88 -23.54
C SER A 36 -18.54 -4.43 -22.17
N SER A 37 -18.70 -5.36 -21.23
CA SER A 37 -19.06 -5.13 -19.84
C SER A 37 -18.16 -5.97 -18.92
N PRO A 38 -16.92 -5.50 -18.69
CA PRO A 38 -15.90 -6.23 -17.94
C PRO A 38 -16.32 -6.40 -16.47
N ARG A 39 -16.15 -7.60 -15.93
CA ARG A 39 -16.39 -7.92 -14.51
C ARG A 39 -15.18 -8.65 -13.93
N VAL A 40 -14.76 -8.24 -12.74
CA VAL A 40 -13.74 -8.93 -11.95
C VAL A 40 -14.35 -9.20 -10.58
N GLN A 41 -14.11 -10.38 -10.03
CA GLN A 41 -14.49 -10.67 -8.66
C GLN A 41 -13.37 -10.18 -7.73
N PRO A 42 -13.62 -9.18 -6.88
CA PRO A 42 -12.63 -8.73 -5.92
C PRO A 42 -12.37 -9.83 -4.88
N THR A 43 -11.14 -9.95 -4.39
CA THR A 43 -10.84 -10.74 -3.19
C THR A 43 -11.05 -9.85 -1.96
N PRO A 44 -11.99 -10.17 -1.05
CA PRO A 44 -12.13 -9.46 0.21
C PRO A 44 -10.84 -9.59 1.01
N TYR A 45 -10.25 -8.46 1.38
CA TYR A 45 -9.04 -8.44 2.20
C TYR A 45 -9.38 -8.15 3.66
N SER A 46 -10.25 -7.16 3.93
CA SER A 46 -10.69 -6.82 5.29
C SER A 46 -12.00 -6.03 5.34
N LYS A 47 -12.73 -6.11 6.47
CA LYS A 47 -13.93 -5.30 6.79
C LYS A 47 -13.51 -4.01 7.52
N LEU A 48 -13.70 -2.84 6.92
CA LEU A 48 -13.33 -1.51 7.46
C LEU A 48 -14.30 -0.98 8.54
N ALA A 49 -15.30 -1.74 8.99
CA ALA A 49 -16.10 -1.32 10.16
C ALA A 49 -15.23 -1.14 11.43
N ALA A 50 -14.03 -1.72 11.46
CA ALA A 50 -13.03 -1.54 12.52
C ALA A 50 -11.74 -0.85 12.06
N ALA A 51 -11.65 -0.38 10.82
CA ALA A 51 -10.36 -0.08 10.21
C ALA A 51 -10.29 1.39 9.73
N HIS A 52 -9.66 2.23 10.56
CA HIS A 52 -9.07 3.50 10.18
C HIS A 52 -7.86 3.26 9.27
N LEU A 53 -8.06 2.66 8.10
CA LEU A 53 -6.98 2.33 7.17
C LEU A 53 -6.74 3.51 6.22
N ILE A 54 -5.67 4.26 6.50
CA ILE A 54 -4.92 4.92 5.44
C ILE A 54 -3.81 3.92 5.08
N GLU A 55 -4.05 3.07 4.08
CA GLU A 55 -2.97 2.27 3.51
C GLU A 55 -2.16 3.17 2.59
N ILE A 56 -1.04 3.68 3.11
CA ILE A 56 -0.11 4.51 2.35
C ILE A 56 1.02 3.58 1.90
N ILE A 57 1.35 3.66 0.61
CA ILE A 57 2.48 2.92 0.05
C ILE A 57 3.56 3.94 -0.30
N ALA A 58 4.73 3.82 0.33
CA ALA A 58 5.91 4.58 -0.04
C ALA A 58 6.88 3.68 -0.81
N LYS A 59 7.24 4.06 -2.03
CA LYS A 59 8.29 3.36 -2.80
C LYS A 59 9.64 3.71 -2.20
N ILE A 60 10.36 2.71 -1.68
CA ILE A 60 11.68 2.88 -1.07
C ILE A 60 12.78 2.64 -2.12
N SER A 61 12.60 1.62 -2.94
CA SER A 61 13.44 1.29 -4.09
C SER A 61 12.59 0.58 -5.16
N ASP A 62 13.22 0.10 -6.23
CA ASP A 62 12.53 -0.72 -7.23
C ASP A 62 12.11 -2.11 -6.69
N GLU A 63 12.80 -2.58 -5.64
CA GLU A 63 12.58 -3.90 -5.04
C GLU A 63 11.90 -3.83 -3.68
N GLU A 64 11.72 -2.64 -3.11
CA GLU A 64 11.20 -2.46 -1.76
C GLU A 64 10.19 -1.31 -1.67
N ILE A 65 9.06 -1.60 -1.04
CA ILE A 65 8.02 -0.65 -0.67
C ILE A 65 7.80 -0.72 0.85
N LEU A 66 7.37 0.39 1.43
CA LEU A 66 6.86 0.45 2.79
C LEU A 66 5.34 0.51 2.74
N ILE A 67 4.68 -0.52 3.29
CA ILE A 67 3.24 -0.53 3.53
C ILE A 67 3.01 0.07 4.91
N VAL A 68 2.22 1.13 4.98
CA VAL A 68 1.88 1.88 6.19
C VAL A 68 0.45 1.56 6.60
N ASN A 69 0.26 1.11 7.83
CA ASN A 69 -1.04 0.85 8.46
C ASN A 69 -1.31 1.83 9.62
N HIS A 70 -2.43 1.69 10.33
CA HIS A 70 -2.83 2.56 11.44
C HIS A 70 -1.75 2.70 12.53
N ASN A 71 -1.03 1.63 12.88
CA ASN A 71 -0.05 1.64 13.97
C ASN A 71 1.34 1.12 13.59
N CYS A 72 1.49 0.51 12.41
CA CYS A 72 2.76 -0.06 12.01
C CYS A 72 3.02 -0.04 10.50
N GLY A 73 4.30 -0.08 10.16
CA GLY A 73 4.82 -0.13 8.82
C GLY A 73 5.63 -1.38 8.58
N VAL A 74 5.51 -1.93 7.39
CA VAL A 74 6.22 -3.15 7.00
C VAL A 74 6.89 -2.95 5.65
N PHE A 75 8.18 -3.26 5.59
CA PHE A 75 8.91 -3.29 4.34
C PHE A 75 8.65 -4.60 3.61
N THR A 76 8.21 -4.49 2.36
CA THR A 76 7.93 -5.64 1.49
C THR A 76 8.44 -5.40 0.09
N THR A 77 8.64 -6.47 -0.66
CA THR A 77 8.73 -6.39 -2.12
C THR A 77 7.38 -5.91 -2.69
N PRO A 78 7.33 -5.38 -3.92
CA PRO A 78 6.06 -5.12 -4.62
C PRO A 78 5.13 -6.35 -4.72
N GLN A 79 5.68 -7.56 -4.61
CA GLN A 79 4.94 -8.83 -4.62
C GLN A 79 4.42 -9.25 -3.23
N GLY A 80 4.63 -8.43 -2.19
CA GLY A 80 4.14 -8.68 -0.82
C GLY A 80 5.01 -9.57 0.06
N LYS A 81 6.19 -9.99 -0.39
CA LYS A 81 7.16 -10.71 0.47
C LYS A 81 7.85 -9.71 1.41
N ARG A 82 7.92 -10.00 2.71
CA ARG A 82 8.69 -9.18 3.66
C ARG A 82 10.17 -9.14 3.26
N THR A 83 10.73 -7.94 3.22
CA THR A 83 12.16 -7.71 2.96
C THR A 83 12.94 -7.56 4.26
N ARG A 84 12.32 -6.96 5.29
CA ARG A 84 12.97 -6.72 6.60
C ARG A 84 12.24 -7.44 7.73
N PRO A 85 12.98 -7.91 8.77
CA PRO A 85 12.38 -8.58 9.91
C PRO A 85 11.62 -7.62 10.84
N GLY A 86 12.08 -6.37 10.95
CA GLY A 86 11.51 -5.36 11.83
C GLY A 86 10.18 -4.79 11.33
N ILE A 87 9.39 -4.27 12.27
CA ILE A 87 8.22 -3.43 12.00
C ILE A 87 8.59 -1.98 12.35
N VAL A 88 8.10 -1.03 11.55
CA VAL A 88 8.15 0.38 11.89
C VAL A 88 6.95 0.66 12.78
N GLU A 89 7.16 1.16 13.98
CA GLU A 89 6.07 1.53 14.87
C GLU A 89 5.92 3.05 14.91
N TRP A 90 4.69 3.52 15.06
CA TRP A 90 4.40 4.92 15.31
C TRP A 90 3.34 5.06 16.40
N GLU A 91 3.45 6.12 17.17
CA GLU A 91 2.56 6.38 18.31
C GLU A 91 1.14 6.78 17.89
N ARG A 92 0.99 7.32 16.67
CA ARG A 92 -0.26 7.87 16.13
C ARG A 92 -0.44 7.44 14.68
N VAL A 93 -1.68 7.47 14.19
CA VAL A 93 -2.00 7.14 12.79
C VAL A 93 -1.47 8.25 11.86
N PRO A 94 -0.57 7.94 10.91
CA PRO A 94 -0.11 8.91 9.92
C PRO A 94 -1.24 9.29 8.95
N ILE A 95 -1.35 10.58 8.61
CA ILE A 95 -2.23 11.07 7.55
C ILE A 95 -1.61 10.81 6.18
N SER A 96 -0.31 11.03 6.07
CA SER A 96 0.45 10.87 4.83
C SER A 96 1.88 10.45 5.15
N VAL A 97 2.48 9.69 4.24
CA VAL A 97 3.88 9.26 4.32
C VAL A 97 4.51 9.47 2.96
N THR A 98 5.66 10.12 2.93
CA THR A 98 6.43 10.36 1.70
C THR A 98 7.88 9.99 1.93
N TYR A 99 8.43 9.18 1.02
CA TYR A 99 9.84 8.84 1.03
C TYR A 99 10.60 9.73 0.05
N CYS A 100 11.64 10.38 0.55
CA CYS A 100 12.61 11.14 -0.22
C CYS A 100 13.98 10.75 0.31
N GLU A 101 14.66 9.86 -0.41
CA GLU A 101 15.88 9.20 0.05
C GLU A 101 16.90 10.19 0.67
N PRO A 102 17.44 9.90 1.86
CA PRO A 102 17.23 8.71 2.70
C PRO A 102 16.14 8.89 3.78
N PHE A 103 15.25 9.87 3.63
CA PHE A 103 14.30 10.28 4.66
C PHE A 103 12.86 9.86 4.37
N LEU A 104 12.17 9.42 5.41
CA LEU A 104 10.75 9.18 5.44
C LEU A 104 10.07 10.31 6.22
N PHE A 105 9.23 11.05 5.54
CA PHE A 105 8.39 12.11 6.12
C PHE A 105 7.05 11.51 6.49
N ILE A 106 6.70 11.60 7.77
CA ILE A 106 5.47 11.05 8.34
C ILE A 106 4.65 12.23 8.84
N VAL A 107 3.54 12.51 8.17
CA VAL A 107 2.67 13.65 8.47
C VAL A 107 1.54 13.21 9.38
N TYR A 108 1.42 13.88 10.52
CA TYR A 108 0.30 13.77 11.45
C TYR A 108 -0.54 15.05 11.41
N THR A 109 -1.65 15.07 12.14
CA THR A 109 -2.55 16.24 12.19
C THR A 109 -1.86 17.50 12.75
N ASP A 110 -0.96 17.33 13.71
CA ASP A 110 -0.35 18.40 14.50
C ASP A 110 1.17 18.52 14.34
N MET A 111 1.82 17.57 13.65
CA MET A 111 3.28 17.55 13.49
C MET A 111 3.73 16.76 12.25
N ILE A 112 5.00 16.93 11.87
CA ILE A 112 5.68 16.10 10.89
C ILE A 112 6.88 15.44 11.59
N SER A 113 6.95 14.12 11.54
CA SER A 113 8.12 13.35 11.98
C SER A 113 8.99 12.99 10.78
N ILE A 114 10.30 13.05 10.95
CA ILE A 114 11.28 12.73 9.90
C ILE A 114 12.16 11.60 10.42
N ALA A 115 12.10 10.44 9.76
CA ALA A 115 12.92 9.29 10.09
C ALA A 115 13.91 9.02 8.95
N ARG A 116 15.14 8.62 9.27
CA ARG A 116 16.09 8.13 8.28
C ARG A 116 15.84 6.65 8.02
N VAL A 117 15.67 6.27 6.76
CA VAL A 117 15.58 4.87 6.31
C VAL A 117 16.98 4.37 6.02
N ILE A 118 17.36 3.24 6.62
CA ILE A 118 18.64 2.57 6.37
C ILE A 118 18.51 1.75 5.08
N PRO A 119 19.48 1.76 4.16
CA PRO A 119 19.45 0.92 2.96
C PRO A 119 19.26 -0.57 3.29
N TYR A 120 18.52 -1.30 2.45
CA TYR A 120 18.27 -2.74 2.63
C TYR A 120 19.57 -3.57 2.76
N ASN A 121 20.60 -3.20 2.00
CA ASN A 121 21.89 -3.91 1.98
C ASN A 121 22.75 -3.70 3.23
N GLU A 122 22.31 -2.85 4.16
CA GLU A 122 23.04 -2.49 5.39
C GLU A 122 22.34 -3.01 6.67
N VAL A 123 21.28 -3.83 6.54
CA VAL A 123 20.48 -4.38 7.65
C VAL A 123 20.76 -5.86 7.89
#